data_AF-A0A160VRF3-F1
#
_entry.id   AF-A0A160VRF3-F1
#
_cell.length_a   1.000
_cell.length_b   1.000
_cell.length_c   1.000
_cell.angle_alpha   90.00
_cell.angle_beta   90.00
_cell.angle_gamma   90.00
#
_symmetry.space_group_name_H-M   'P 1'
#
loop_
_entity.id
_entity.type
_entity.pdbx_description
1 polymer ?
#
loop_
_entity_poly.entity_id
_entity_poly.type
_entity_poly.pdbx_seq_one_letter_code
_entity_poly.pdbx_strand_id
1 'polypeptide(L)'
;MKKVRPGDKLVIYVKQETKKGEVLEPMIVGIFEVVSEPYTDSTRIFKAHAPGETYPIRVKIRPLKIGEVKFKPLIPKLKFIKNKKKWSGHLMGKAMREIPEEDYRLIESMLG
;
A
#
# COMPACT_ATOMS: atom_id res chain seq x y z
N MET A 1 -5.68 4.22 10.14
CA MET A 1 -4.56 4.35 11.11
C MET A 1 -4.93 4.05 12.56
N LYS A 2 -6.05 4.51 13.12
CA LYS A 2 -6.41 4.24 14.55
C LYS A 2 -6.51 2.75 14.96
N LYS A 3 -6.48 1.81 14.02
CA LYS A 3 -6.51 0.35 14.27
C LYS A 3 -5.15 -0.33 14.09
N VAL A 4 -4.16 0.38 13.55
CA VAL A 4 -2.84 -0.18 13.25
C VAL A 4 -2.05 -0.31 14.55
N ARG A 5 -1.39 -1.44 14.76
CA ARG A 5 -0.61 -1.76 15.96
C ARG A 5 0.78 -2.30 15.60
N PRO A 6 1.75 -2.24 16.54
CA PRO A 6 3.00 -2.98 16.40
C PRO A 6 2.75 -4.46 16.04
N GLY A 7 3.51 -4.97 15.06
CA GLY A 7 3.37 -6.33 14.54
C GLY A 7 2.49 -6.44 13.28
N ASP A 8 1.65 -5.42 12.98
CA ASP A 8 0.89 -5.40 11.73
C ASP A 8 1.80 -5.37 10.51
N LYS A 9 1.33 -5.97 9.41
CA LYS A 9 2.06 -6.08 8.15
C LYS A 9 1.47 -5.11 7.13
N LEU A 10 2.32 -4.30 6.51
CA LEU A 10 1.94 -3.32 5.50
C LEU A 10 2.45 -3.77 4.13
N VAL A 11 1.52 -4.05 3.22
CA VAL A 11 1.81 -4.24 1.80
C VAL A 11 1.82 -2.86 1.13
N ILE A 12 2.95 -2.47 0.55
CA ILE A 12 3.10 -1.15 -0.07
C ILE A 12 2.73 -1.22 -1.56
N TYR A 13 1.64 -0.53 -1.90
CA TYR A 13 1.12 -0.42 -3.26
C TYR A 13 1.44 0.95 -3.85
N VAL A 14 1.97 0.96 -5.07
CA VAL A 14 2.17 2.17 -5.88
C VAL A 14 1.13 2.18 -6.98
N LYS A 15 0.37 3.28 -7.07
CA LYS A 15 -0.66 3.46 -8.09
C LYS A 15 -0.04 3.65 -9.47
N GLN A 16 -0.84 3.38 -10.50
CA GLN A 16 -0.46 3.71 -11.87
C GLN A 16 -0.19 5.22 -11.99
N GLU A 17 0.89 5.60 -12.66
CA GLU A 17 1.23 6.99 -12.94
C GLU A 17 1.62 7.15 -14.41
N THR A 18 1.27 8.28 -15.00
CA THR A 18 1.76 8.65 -16.33
C THR A 18 2.88 9.67 -16.18
N LYS A 19 4.06 9.36 -16.68
CA LYS A 19 5.24 10.22 -16.59
C LYS A 19 5.86 10.40 -17.97
N LYS A 20 5.93 11.64 -18.45
CA LYS A 20 6.51 11.99 -19.78
C LYS A 20 5.95 11.17 -20.95
N GLY A 21 4.65 10.82 -20.90
CA GLY A 21 3.99 10.02 -21.94
C GLY A 21 4.10 8.51 -21.74
N GLU A 22 4.91 8.03 -20.78
CA GLU A 22 4.98 6.61 -20.42
C GLU A 22 4.00 6.28 -19.30
N VAL A 23 3.34 5.13 -19.40
CA VAL A 23 2.45 4.61 -18.36
C VAL A 23 3.24 3.66 -17.47
N LEU A 24 3.44 4.06 -16.21
CA LEU A 24 3.98 3.21 -15.16
C LEU A 24 2.86 2.40 -14.54
N GLU A 25 2.92 1.09 -14.71
CA GLU A 25 1.94 0.13 -14.20
C GLU A 25 1.87 0.13 -12.66
N PRO A 26 0.71 -0.20 -12.06
CA PRO A 26 0.60 -0.30 -10.61
C PRO A 26 1.36 -1.53 -10.08
N MET A 27 2.10 -1.32 -8.99
CA MET A 27 3.03 -2.30 -8.44
C MET A 27 2.81 -2.49 -6.94
N ILE A 28 3.18 -3.67 -6.44
CA ILE A 28 3.51 -3.87 -5.03
C ILE A 28 5.03 -3.82 -4.93
N VAL A 29 5.55 -3.00 -4.01
CA VAL A 29 7.00 -2.67 -3.93
C VAL A 29 7.66 -3.15 -2.64
N GLY A 30 6.91 -3.86 -1.78
CA GLY A 30 7.45 -4.46 -0.58
C GLY A 30 6.43 -4.69 0.52
N ILE A 31 6.89 -5.37 1.57
CA ILE A 31 6.20 -5.64 2.81
C ILE A 31 7.03 -5.09 3.96
N PHE A 32 6.35 -4.37 4.85
CA PHE A 32 6.93 -3.78 6.04
C PHE A 32 6.18 -4.24 7.27
N GLU A 33 6.85 -4.23 8.41
CA GLU A 33 6.24 -4.43 9.72
C GLU A 33 6.14 -3.12 10.48
N VAL A 34 5.01 -2.91 11.14
CA VAL A 34 4.80 -1.79 12.05
C VAL A 34 5.55 -2.04 13.37
N VAL A 35 6.34 -1.06 13.80
CA VAL A 35 7.19 -1.15 15.01
C VAL A 35 6.91 -0.04 16.03
N SER A 36 5.84 0.73 15.85
CA SER A 36 5.37 1.69 16.86
C SER A 36 3.85 1.78 16.89
N GLU A 37 3.32 2.26 18.00
CA GLU A 37 1.97 2.80 18.03
C GLU A 37 1.83 4.00 17.06
N PRO A 38 0.62 4.31 16.58
CA PRO A 38 0.37 5.52 15.82
C PRO A 38 0.74 6.78 16.62
N TYR A 39 1.43 7.72 15.98
CA TYR A 39 1.83 8.99 16.57
C TYR A 39 1.57 10.15 15.61
N THR A 40 1.66 11.38 16.13
CA THR A 40 1.49 12.62 15.35
C THR A 40 2.85 13.30 15.14
N ASP A 41 3.19 13.57 13.89
CA ASP A 41 4.40 14.31 13.49
C ASP A 41 4.18 14.99 12.13
N SER A 42 4.23 16.33 12.11
CA SER A 42 3.96 17.13 10.92
C SER A 42 5.21 17.49 10.10
N THR A 43 6.36 16.86 10.36
CA THR A 43 7.61 17.11 9.62
C THR A 43 7.42 16.80 8.13
N ARG A 44 7.75 17.72 7.23
CA ARG A 44 7.51 17.57 5.79
C ARG A 44 8.51 16.62 5.12
N ILE A 45 8.18 15.33 5.11
CA ILE A 45 8.99 14.26 4.48
C ILE A 45 8.35 13.63 3.24
N PHE A 46 7.07 13.93 2.98
CA PHE A 46 6.33 13.40 1.83
C PHE A 46 5.97 14.53 0.86
N LYS A 47 5.91 14.19 -0.43
CA LYS A 47 5.31 15.06 -1.44
C LYS A 47 3.80 15.07 -1.25
N ALA A 48 3.25 16.23 -0.89
CA ALA A 48 1.82 16.39 -0.64
C ALA A 48 0.98 16.25 -1.92
N HIS A 49 -0.17 15.59 -1.81
CA HIS A 49 -1.19 15.56 -2.87
C HIS A 49 -2.22 16.70 -2.76
N ALA A 50 -2.24 17.43 -1.63
CA ALA A 50 -3.08 18.60 -1.40
C ALA A 50 -2.24 19.73 -0.76
N PRO A 51 -2.57 21.01 -1.00
CA PRO A 51 -1.86 22.13 -0.39
C PRO A 51 -1.85 22.03 1.15
N GLY A 52 -0.67 22.17 1.77
CA GLY A 52 -0.51 22.15 3.23
C GLY A 52 -0.53 20.77 3.89
N GLU A 53 -0.79 19.68 3.15
CA GLU A 53 -0.81 18.32 3.71
C GLU A 53 0.60 17.84 4.08
N THR A 54 0.71 17.16 5.24
CA THR A 54 1.98 16.63 5.78
C THR A 54 1.92 15.15 6.15
N TYR A 55 0.72 14.55 6.09
CA TYR A 55 0.40 13.20 6.56
C TYR A 55 0.88 12.99 8.01
N PRO A 56 0.27 13.70 8.98
CA PRO A 56 0.84 13.82 10.31
C PRO A 56 0.63 12.58 11.18
N ILE A 57 -0.40 11.78 10.92
CA ILE A 57 -0.63 10.52 11.62
C ILE A 57 0.29 9.48 10.98
N ARG A 58 1.21 8.91 11.75
CA ARG A 58 2.30 8.05 11.29
C ARG A 58 2.48 6.82 12.16
N VAL A 59 3.20 5.85 11.63
CA VAL A 59 3.76 4.70 12.36
C VAL A 59 5.20 4.51 11.92
N LYS A 60 6.07 4.04 12.81
CA LYS A 60 7.41 3.58 12.45
C LYS A 60 7.28 2.19 11.85
N ILE A 61 8.09 1.91 10.84
CA ILE A 61 8.08 0.64 10.13
C ILE A 61 9.51 0.13 9.90
N ARG A 62 9.66 -1.19 9.77
CA ARG A 62 10.90 -1.83 9.31
C ARG A 62 10.63 -2.71 8.09
N PRO A 63 11.57 -2.83 7.14
CA PRO A 63 11.41 -3.70 5.99
C PRO A 63 11.35 -5.17 6.42
N LEU A 64 10.43 -5.94 5.85
CA LEU A 64 10.41 -7.40 5.94
C LEU A 64 10.81 -8.06 4.62
N LYS A 65 10.27 -7.55 3.51
CA LYS A 65 10.57 -8.04 2.17
C LYS A 65 10.51 -6.90 1.17
N ILE A 66 11.54 -6.75 0.35
CA ILE A 66 11.65 -5.68 -0.64
C ILE A 66 11.77 -6.34 -2.01
N GLY A 67 10.89 -5.94 -2.93
CA GLY A 67 10.82 -6.51 -4.27
C GLY A 67 9.67 -5.88 -5.04
N GLU A 68 9.54 -6.23 -6.31
CA GLU A 68 8.54 -5.62 -7.19
C GLU A 68 7.65 -6.68 -7.83
N VAL A 69 6.34 -6.52 -7.68
CA VAL A 69 5.34 -7.40 -8.29
C VAL A 69 4.28 -6.56 -9.00
N LYS A 70 4.00 -6.93 -10.26
CA LYS A 70 2.90 -6.31 -11.03
C LYS A 70 1.57 -6.58 -10.33
N PHE A 71 0.81 -5.53 -10.04
CA PHE A 71 -0.47 -5.68 -9.32
C PHE A 71 -1.58 -6.25 -10.21
N LYS A 72 -1.64 -5.84 -11.50
CA LYS A 72 -2.74 -6.24 -12.40
C LYS A 72 -2.92 -7.77 -12.53
N PRO A 73 -1.86 -8.58 -12.71
CA PRO A 73 -1.99 -10.04 -12.75
C PRO A 73 -2.54 -10.68 -11.48
N LEU A 74 -2.46 -10.01 -10.32
CA LEU A 74 -2.97 -10.53 -9.04
C LEU A 74 -4.48 -10.32 -8.86
N ILE A 75 -5.08 -9.35 -9.56
CA ILE A 75 -6.50 -8.96 -9.41
C ILE A 75 -7.46 -10.17 -9.42
N PRO A 76 -7.35 -11.14 -10.35
CA PRO A 76 -8.26 -12.29 -10.36
C PRO A 76 -8.20 -13.12 -9.06
N LYS A 77 -7.04 -13.17 -8.42
CA LYS A 77 -6.74 -14.01 -7.25
C LYS A 77 -7.04 -13.31 -5.92
N LEU A 78 -7.00 -11.98 -5.87
CA LEU A 78 -7.18 -11.21 -4.63
C LEU A 78 -8.64 -11.13 -4.16
N LYS A 79 -8.98 -11.72 -3.02
CA LYS A 79 -10.34 -11.74 -2.46
C LYS A 79 -10.87 -10.37 -2.07
N PHE A 80 -10.04 -9.45 -1.61
CA PHE A 80 -10.49 -8.10 -1.26
C PHE A 80 -11.01 -7.31 -2.47
N ILE A 81 -10.58 -7.68 -3.69
CA ILE A 81 -11.10 -7.14 -4.95
C ILE A 81 -12.35 -7.92 -5.36
N LYS A 82 -13.52 -7.47 -4.93
CA LYS A 82 -14.80 -8.13 -5.25
C LYS A 82 -15.21 -7.97 -6.72
N ASN A 83 -14.96 -6.80 -7.32
CA ASN A 83 -15.28 -6.53 -8.72
C ASN A 83 -13.99 -6.49 -9.55
N LYS A 84 -13.71 -7.58 -10.28
CA LYS A 84 -12.48 -7.73 -11.07
C LYS A 84 -12.41 -6.79 -12.27
N LYS A 85 -13.56 -6.46 -12.86
CA LYS A 85 -13.66 -5.54 -14.02
C LYS A 85 -13.44 -4.08 -13.60
N LYS A 86 -13.96 -3.69 -12.44
CA LYS A 86 -13.84 -2.33 -11.87
C LYS A 86 -13.05 -2.35 -10.55
N TRP A 87 -11.82 -2.86 -10.60
CA TRP A 87 -11.00 -3.10 -9.41
C TRP A 87 -10.46 -1.81 -8.76
N SER A 88 -10.23 -0.75 -9.55
CA SER A 88 -9.64 0.51 -9.05
C SER A 88 -10.46 1.17 -7.94
N GLY A 89 -11.79 1.03 -7.98
CA GLY A 89 -12.69 1.54 -6.93
C GLY A 89 -12.48 0.92 -5.54
N HIS A 90 -11.81 -0.24 -5.47
CA HIS A 90 -11.41 -0.85 -4.18
C HIS A 90 -10.24 -0.13 -3.51
N LEU A 91 -9.48 0.66 -4.25
CA LEU A 91 -8.29 1.38 -3.79
C LEU A 91 -8.49 2.90 -3.79
N MET A 92 -9.32 3.41 -4.70
CA MET A 92 -9.55 4.84 -4.88
C MET A 92 -10.13 5.50 -3.61
N GLY A 93 -9.62 6.68 -3.27
CA GLY A 93 -10.08 7.47 -2.12
C GLY A 93 -9.66 6.91 -0.75
N LYS A 94 -8.83 5.85 -0.71
CA LYS A 94 -8.36 5.23 0.53
C LYS A 94 -6.84 5.25 0.59
N ALA A 95 -6.28 5.79 1.67
CA ALA A 95 -4.84 5.73 1.92
C ALA A 95 -4.38 4.30 2.29
N MET A 96 -5.25 3.54 2.96
CA MET A 96 -4.98 2.16 3.37
C MET A 96 -6.28 1.37 3.46
N ARG A 97 -6.17 0.04 3.33
CA ARG A 97 -7.26 -0.88 3.69
C ARG A 97 -6.69 -2.16 4.29
N GLU A 98 -7.51 -2.79 5.11
CA GLU A 98 -7.27 -4.16 5.56
C GLU A 98 -7.52 -5.13 4.41
N ILE A 99 -6.66 -6.15 4.31
CA ILE A 99 -6.77 -7.26 3.37
C ILE A 99 -6.81 -8.58 4.14
N PRO A 100 -7.52 -9.61 3.62
CA PRO A 100 -7.48 -10.95 4.19
C PRO A 100 -6.06 -11.51 4.25
N GLU A 101 -5.79 -12.35 5.25
CA GLU A 101 -4.47 -12.98 5.43
C GLU A 101 -4.04 -13.79 4.20
N GLU A 102 -4.96 -14.46 3.54
CA GLU A 102 -4.68 -15.21 2.30
C GLU A 102 -4.23 -14.32 1.13
N ASP A 103 -4.77 -13.10 1.02
CA ASP A 103 -4.34 -12.13 0.01
C ASP A 103 -2.92 -11.65 0.33
N TYR A 104 -2.63 -11.44 1.62
CA TYR A 104 -1.27 -11.14 2.10
C TYR A 104 -0.30 -12.26 1.75
N ARG A 105 -0.61 -13.52 2.09
CA ARG A 105 0.27 -14.68 1.84
C ARG A 105 0.54 -14.87 0.34
N LEU A 106 -0.49 -14.69 -0.50
CA LEU A 106 -0.32 -14.71 -1.95
C LEU A 106 0.68 -13.64 -2.40
N ILE A 107 0.51 -12.40 -1.95
CA ILE A 107 1.41 -11.28 -2.31
C ILE A 107 2.85 -11.56 -1.82
N GLU A 108 3.00 -12.00 -0.57
CA GLU A 108 4.29 -12.33 0.04
C GLU A 108 5.04 -13.43 -0.73
N SER A 109 4.33 -14.44 -1.23
CA SER A 109 4.92 -15.51 -2.06
C SER A 109 5.36 -15.04 -3.45
N MET A 110 4.81 -13.93 -3.95
CA MET A 110 5.12 -13.40 -5.28
C MET A 110 6.25 -12.37 -5.23
N LEU A 111 6.47 -11.73 -4.08
CA LEU A 111 7.62 -10.87 -3.88
C LEU A 111 8.88 -11.75 -3.88
N GLY A 112 9.91 -11.36 -4.62
CA GLY A 112 11.25 -11.98 -4.58
C GLY A 112 11.95 -11.64 -3.28
#